data_AF-A0A0R2FZY9-F1
#
_entry.id   AF-A0A0R2FZY9-F1
#
_cell.length_a   1.000
_cell.length_b   1.000
_cell.length_c   1.000
_cell.angle_alpha   90.00
_cell.angle_beta   90.00
_cell.angle_gamma   90.00
#
_symmetry.space_group_name_H-M   'P 1'
#
loop_
_entity.id
_entity.type
_entity.pdbx_description
1 polymer ?
#
loop_
_entity_poly.entity_id
_entity_poly.type
_entity_poly.pdbx_seq_one_letter_code
_entity_poly.pdbx_strand_id
1 'polypeptide(L)' 'MDFQYIAVDWQRQNILLSADSMAGLNRLILSEKGQLVIQQQAVWIYRIEEQVLVQVQQEIKRTGVPFNQLVQPDH' A
#
# COMPACT_ATOMS: atom_id res chain seq x y z
N MET A 1 -0.75 2.26 -19.09
CA MET A 1 -0.01 2.02 -17.84
C MET A 1 -1.05 1.91 -16.75
N ASP A 2 -1.24 0.71 -16.22
CA ASP A 2 -2.24 0.46 -15.19
C ASP A 2 -1.62 0.77 -13.81
N PHE A 3 -2.35 1.56 -13.03
CA PHE A 3 -1.90 2.03 -11.72
C PHE A 3 -2.81 1.48 -10.64
N GLN A 4 -2.21 1.20 -9.49
CA GLN A 4 -2.90 0.88 -8.26
C GLN A 4 -2.65 1.99 -7.24
N TYR A 5 -3.62 2.19 -6.37
CA TYR A 5 -3.54 3.07 -5.22
C TYR A 5 -3.44 2.20 -3.98
N ILE A 6 -2.39 2.40 -3.18
CA ILE A 6 -2.16 1.59 -1.97
C ILE A 6 -2.11 2.47 -0.73
N ALA A 7 -2.55 1.92 0.39
CA ALA A 7 -2.32 2.46 1.72
C ALA A 7 -1.25 1.60 2.42
N VAL A 8 -0.22 2.25 2.96
CA VAL A 8 0.88 1.63 3.69
C VAL A 8 0.83 2.12 5.13
N ASP A 9 1.17 1.27 6.09
CA ASP A 9 1.24 1.62 7.51
C ASP A 9 2.17 2.81 7.80
N TRP A 10 2.06 3.42 8.98
CA TRP A 10 2.75 4.67 9.29
C TRP A 10 4.28 4.57 9.18
N GLN A 11 4.84 3.38 9.45
CA GLN A 11 6.28 3.07 9.34
C GLN A 11 6.71 2.77 7.90
N ARG A 12 5.76 2.70 6.96
CA ARG A 12 5.96 2.34 5.56
C ARG A 12 6.53 0.93 5.38
N GLN A 13 6.21 0.00 6.27
CA GLN A 13 6.69 -1.38 6.22
C GLN A 13 5.71 -2.30 5.50
N ASN A 14 4.41 -2.11 5.69
CA ASN A 14 3.38 -3.05 5.29
C ASN A 14 2.34 -2.38 4.38
N ILE A 15 2.09 -2.97 3.22
CA ILE A 15 0.96 -2.59 2.37
C ILE A 15 -0.32 -3.14 3.02
N LEU A 16 -1.22 -2.25 3.43
CA LEU A 16 -2.43 -2.58 4.19
C LEU A 16 -3.64 -2.75 3.28
N LEU A 17 -3.82 -1.83 2.33
CA LEU A 17 -4.96 -1.80 1.40
C LEU A 17 -4.49 -1.46 -0.01
N SER A 18 -5.23 -1.91 -1.02
CA SER A 18 -5.00 -1.59 -2.43
C SER A 18 -6.33 -1.46 -3.19
N ALA A 19 -6.38 -0.56 -4.17
CA ALA A 19 -7.50 -0.39 -5.07
C ALA A 19 -7.05 0.13 -6.45
N ASP A 20 -7.86 -0.10 -7.47
CA ASP A 20 -7.66 0.38 -8.84
C ASP A 20 -7.84 1.91 -9.00
N SER A 21 -8.37 2.57 -7.98
CA SER A 21 -8.73 3.98 -8.03
C SER A 21 -8.60 4.63 -6.64
N MET A 22 -8.27 5.92 -6.62
CA MET A 22 -8.21 6.69 -5.37
C MET A 22 -9.56 6.71 -4.64
N ALA A 23 -10.67 6.79 -5.38
CA ALA A 23 -12.01 6.72 -4.80
C ALA A 23 -12.29 5.35 -4.17
N GLY A 24 -11.85 4.25 -4.81
CA GLY A 24 -11.92 2.91 -4.25
C GLY A 24 -11.11 2.77 -2.97
N LEU A 25 -9.87 3.29 -2.96
CA LEU A 25 -9.01 3.27 -1.78
C LEU A 25 -9.63 4.07 -0.62
N ASN A 26 -10.13 5.28 -0.89
CA ASN A 26 -10.80 6.09 0.13
C ASN A 26 -12.02 5.37 0.73
N ARG A 27 -12.81 4.70 -0.10
CA ARG A 27 -13.94 3.90 0.40
C ARG A 27 -13.46 2.77 1.31
N LEU A 28 -12.37 2.09 0.95
CA LEU A 28 -11.79 1.05 1.80
C LEU A 28 -11.32 1.64 3.13
N ILE A 29 -10.51 2.71 3.09
CA ILE A 29 -9.99 3.39 4.29
C ILE A 29 -11.13 3.79 5.23
N LEU A 30 -12.22 4.36 4.72
CA LEU A 30 -13.34 4.84 5.55
C LEU A 30 -14.31 3.72 5.98
N SER A 31 -14.23 2.53 5.38
CA SER A 31 -15.11 1.41 5.73
C SER A 31 -14.73 0.77 7.05
N GLU A 32 -15.71 0.19 7.76
CA GLU A 32 -15.46 -0.57 9.01
C GLU A 32 -14.41 -1.67 8.80
N LYS A 33 -14.49 -2.41 7.69
CA LYS A 33 -13.53 -3.48 7.36
C LYS A 33 -12.12 -2.92 7.16
N GLY A 34 -11.98 -1.82 6.43
CA GLY A 34 -10.67 -1.18 6.23
C GLY A 34 -10.12 -0.61 7.53
N GLN A 35 -10.96 -0.03 8.39
CA GLN A 35 -10.59 0.45 9.72
C GLN A 35 -10.05 -0.67 10.63
N LEU A 36 -10.57 -1.90 10.51
CA LEU A 36 -10.02 -3.07 11.21
C LEU A 36 -8.62 -3.45 10.70
N VAL A 37 -8.36 -3.31 9.40
CA VAL A 37 -7.05 -3.61 8.79
C VAL A 37 -6.02 -2.53 9.14
N ILE A 38 -6.39 -1.25 9.02
CA ILE A 38 -5.47 -0.14 9.33
C ILE A 38 -5.36 0.11 10.84
N GLN A 39 -6.23 -0.47 11.67
CA GLN A 39 -6.22 -0.33 13.13
C GLN A 39 -6.30 1.14 13.59
N GLN A 40 -7.12 1.95 12.90
CA GLN A 40 -7.32 3.39 13.15
C GLN A 40 -6.02 4.23 13.13
N GLN A 41 -4.94 3.72 12.52
CA GLN A 41 -3.67 4.44 12.42
C GLN A 41 -3.66 5.40 11.20
N ALA A 42 -2.74 6.37 11.22
CA ALA A 42 -2.42 7.16 10.03
C ALA A 42 -1.69 6.30 8.98
N VAL A 43 -2.06 6.46 7.71
CA VAL A 43 -1.48 5.68 6.59
C VAL A 43 -0.87 6.58 5.54
N TRP A 44 0.16 6.08 4.87
CA TRP A 44 0.70 6.71 3.67
C TRP A 44 -0.03 6.21 2.43
N ILE A 45 -0.38 7.12 1.53
CA ILE A 45 -1.04 6.77 0.27
C ILE A 45 -0.04 6.91 -0.87
N TYR A 46 0.07 5.87 -1.69
CA TYR A 46 0.90 5.84 -2.88
C TYR A 46 0.09 5.51 -4.12
N ARG A 47 0.48 6.10 -5.25
CA ARG A 47 0.11 5.61 -6.58
C ARG A 47 1.31 4.88 -7.15
N ILE A 48 1.11 3.63 -7.55
CA ILE A 48 2.18 2.73 -8.01
C ILE A 48 1.73 2.02 -9.27
N GLU A 49 2.64 1.77 -10.20
CA GLU A 49 2.34 0.93 -11.36
C GLU A 49 2.01 -0.50 -10.90
N GLU A 50 1.00 -1.12 -11.49
CA GLU A 50 0.53 -2.45 -11.06
C GLU A 50 1.64 -3.50 -11.14
N GLN A 51 2.43 -3.49 -12.22
CA GLN A 51 3.57 -4.39 -12.40
C GLN A 51 4.63 -4.22 -11.29
N VAL A 52 4.89 -2.99 -10.85
CA VAL A 52 5.85 -2.69 -9.79
C VAL A 52 5.28 -3.16 -8.45
N LEU A 53 3.99 -2.95 -8.20
CA LEU A 53 3.33 -3.44 -6.99
C LEU A 53 3.45 -4.97 -6.87
N VAL A 54 3.22 -5.70 -7.96
CA VAL A 54 3.36 -7.17 -7.99
C VAL A 54 4.80 -7.58 -7.66
N GLN A 55 5.80 -6.93 -8.26
CA GLN A 55 7.21 -7.20 -7.98
C GLN A 55 7.57 -6.93 -6.51
N VAL A 56 7.12 -5.80 -5.97
CA VAL A 56 7.34 -5.43 -4.57
C VAL A 56 6.72 -6.48 -3.64
N GLN A 57 5.46 -6.89 -3.87
CA GLN A 57 4.80 -7.90 -3.04
C GLN A 57 5.50 -9.27 -3.12
N GLN A 58 5.98 -9.66 -4.29
CA GLN A 58 6.76 -10.89 -4.46
C GLN A 58 8.07 -10.83 -3.68
N GLU A 59 8.77 -9.70 -3.75
CA GLU A 59 10.05 -9.51 -3.08
C GLU A 59 9.90 -9.48 -1.55
N ILE A 60 8.87 -8.81 -1.02
CA ILE A 60 8.51 -8.86 0.41
C ILE A 60 8.26 -10.30 0.84
N LYS A 61 7.46 -11.08 0.08
CA LYS A 61 7.19 -12.48 0.40
C LYS A 61 8.44 -13.36 0.36
N ARG A 62 9.37 -13.06 -0.56
CA ARG A 62 10.59 -13.84 -0.76
C ARG A 62 11.66 -13.57 0.30
N THR A 63 11.82 -12.32 0.69
CA THR A 63 12.95 -11.86 1.52
C THR A 63 12.55 -11.42 2.92
N GLY A 64 11.28 -11.10 3.15
CA GLY A 64 10.80 -10.48 4.38
C GLY A 64 11.23 -9.01 4.54
N VAL A 65 11.86 -8.41 3.52
CA VAL A 65 12.27 -7.01 3.53
C VAL A 65 11.02 -6.11 3.52
N PRO A 66 10.95 -5.07 4.36
CA PRO A 66 9.80 -4.17 4.43
C PRO A 66 9.70 -3.24 3.21
N PHE A 67 8.47 -2.73 2.96
CA PHE A 67 8.16 -1.87 1.81
C PHE A 67 9.09 -0.66 1.68
N ASN A 68 9.39 0.05 2.77
CA ASN A 68 10.24 1.26 2.79
C ASN A 68 11.70 1.04 2.38
N GLN A 69 12.18 -0.21 2.38
CA GLN A 69 13.52 -0.55 1.88
C GLN A 69 13.52 -0.86 0.38
N LEU A 70 12.37 -1.28 -0.15
CA LEU A 70 12.19 -1.59 -1.58
C LEU A 70 11.74 -0.37 -2.38
N VAL A 71 10.91 0.48 -1.78
CA VAL A 71 10.35 1.68 -2.40
C VAL A 71 10.80 2.89 -1.60
N GLN A 72 11.78 3.59 -2.15
CA GLN A 72 12.26 4.85 -1.59
C GLN A 72 11.44 6.00 -2.18
N PRO A 73 10.98 6.97 -1.37
CA PRO A 73 10.44 8.21 -1.91
C PRO A 73 11.52 8.89 -2.76
N ASP A 74 11.15 9.39 -3.93
CA ASP A 74 12.01 10.35 -4.64
C ASP A 74 12.25 11.54 -3.70
N HIS A 75 13.53 11.92 -3.53
CA HIS A 75 13.96 13.04 -2.70
C HIS A 75 13.41 14.38 -3.19
#